data_AF-A0A2V5YTB4-F1
#
_entry.id   AF-A0A2V5YTB4-F1
#
_cell.length_a   1.000
_cell.length_b   1.000
_cell.length_c   1.000
_cell.angle_alpha   90.00
_cell.angle_beta   90.00
_cell.angle_gamma   90.00
#
_symmetry.space_group_name_H-M   'P 1'
#
loop_
_entity.id
_entity.type
_entity.pdbx_description
1 polymer ?
#
loop_
_entity_poly.entity_id
_entity_poly.type
_entity_poly.pdbx_seq_one_letter_code
_entity_poly.pdbx_strand_id
1 'polypeptide(L)'
;MDGRMSYESRTLAELAMPARGQVQRALLRTLLKHGGVVKEFAAGEEVVDELADQFQLNLAQRAAALETIYRKENRPKKTLLWHRLLFRAADALASDGLVSRPTQTSLLTGKREWMLTEKGFDEALRVSDVPTTEKDLLPIKSYEVQKVVNKLLQAPRPENYQPFDRTRKRVKTIRETALRIRGFRQAVTEVYDFRCAVCDL
;
A
#
# COMPACT_ATOMS: atom_id res chain seq x y z
N MET A 1 -20.36 -2.16 33.42
CA MET A 1 -18.94 -2.58 33.24
C MET A 1 -18.19 -1.39 32.69
N ASP A 2 -17.52 -0.62 33.54
CA ASP A 2 -16.76 0.56 33.13
C ASP A 2 -15.58 0.15 32.25
N GLY A 3 -15.73 0.34 30.94
CA GLY A 3 -14.67 0.18 29.98
C GLY A 3 -13.62 1.27 30.22
N ARG A 4 -12.64 1.02 31.08
CA ARG A 4 -11.46 1.89 31.23
C ARG A 4 -10.84 2.08 29.85
N MET A 5 -11.03 3.26 29.26
CA MET A 5 -10.36 3.64 28.02
C MET A 5 -8.86 3.41 28.19
N SER A 6 -8.25 2.75 27.21
CA SER A 6 -6.81 2.59 27.08
C SER A 6 -6.11 3.95 27.27
N TYR A 7 -4.94 3.95 27.92
CA TYR A 7 -4.11 5.15 28.09
C TYR A 7 -3.89 5.88 26.74
N GLU A 8 -3.61 5.12 25.68
CA GLU A 8 -3.48 5.64 24.32
C GLU A 8 -4.78 6.31 23.80
N SER A 9 -5.94 5.71 24.05
CA SER A 9 -7.22 6.27 23.61
C SER A 9 -7.56 7.57 24.34
N ARG A 10 -7.16 7.71 25.61
CA ARG A 10 -7.29 8.96 26.37
C ARG A 10 -6.41 10.05 25.77
N THR A 11 -5.13 9.76 25.54
CA THR A 11 -4.18 10.73 24.97
C THR A 11 -4.57 11.17 23.55
N LEU A 12 -5.10 10.26 22.73
CA LEU A 12 -5.64 10.62 21.40
C LEU A 12 -6.82 11.60 21.51
N ALA A 13 -7.71 11.39 22.49
CA ALA A 13 -8.87 12.26 22.71
C ALA A 13 -8.47 13.63 23.27
N GLU A 14 -7.55 13.66 24.24
CA GLU A 14 -7.04 14.89 24.86
C GLU A 14 -6.34 15.81 23.84
N LEU A 15 -5.60 15.23 22.90
CA LEU A 15 -4.89 15.97 21.85
C LEU A 15 -5.73 16.22 20.60
N ALA A 16 -7.03 15.90 20.62
CA ALA A 16 -7.93 16.02 19.48
C ALA A 16 -7.35 15.41 18.19
N MET A 17 -6.72 14.23 18.31
CA MET A 17 -6.10 13.54 17.18
C MET A 17 -7.17 13.04 16.21
N PRO A 18 -6.87 12.98 14.89
CA PRO A 18 -7.83 12.54 13.89
C PRO A 18 -8.30 11.11 14.15
N ALA A 19 -9.57 10.85 13.83
CA ALA A 19 -10.14 9.52 14.04
C ALA A 19 -9.47 8.49 13.12
N ARG A 20 -9.25 7.27 13.61
CA ARG A 20 -8.63 6.18 12.82
C ARG A 20 -9.28 6.00 11.45
N GLY A 21 -10.60 6.05 11.36
CA GLY A 21 -11.32 5.91 10.08
C GLY A 21 -11.14 7.08 9.10
N GLN A 22 -10.80 8.27 9.59
CA GLN A 22 -10.40 9.40 8.73
C GLN A 22 -8.98 9.18 8.21
N VAL A 23 -8.07 8.76 9.09
CA VAL A 23 -6.68 8.44 8.73
C VAL A 23 -6.62 7.30 7.71
N GLN A 24 -7.46 6.27 7.84
CA GLN A 24 -7.56 5.18 6.86
C GLN A 24 -7.95 5.67 5.47
N ARG A 25 -8.97 6.54 5.38
CA ARG A 25 -9.41 7.13 4.10
C ARG A 25 -8.35 8.02 3.48
N ALA A 26 -7.70 8.86 4.30
CA ALA A 26 -6.58 9.68 3.84
C ALA A 26 -5.44 8.81 3.32
N LEU A 27 -5.08 7.74 4.04
CA LEU A 27 -4.01 6.83 3.65
C LEU A 27 -4.29 6.12 2.32
N LEU A 28 -5.54 5.71 2.04
CA LEU A 28 -5.91 5.14 0.74
C LEU A 28 -5.73 6.15 -0.40
N ARG A 29 -6.11 7.41 -0.19
CA ARG A 29 -5.89 8.49 -1.17
C ARG A 29 -4.40 8.75 -1.40
N THR A 30 -3.61 8.77 -0.33
CA THR A 30 -2.17 8.97 -0.42
C THR A 30 -1.49 7.80 -1.13
N LEU A 31 -1.85 6.56 -0.82
CA LEU A 31 -1.37 5.39 -1.56
C LEU A 31 -1.70 5.47 -3.05
N LEU A 32 -2.93 5.89 -3.41
CA LEU A 32 -3.32 6.10 -4.80
C LEU A 32 -2.44 7.17 -5.49
N LYS A 33 -2.21 8.30 -4.81
CA LYS A 33 -1.36 9.40 -5.29
C LYS A 33 0.09 8.98 -5.50
N HIS A 34 0.63 8.13 -4.63
CA HIS A 34 2.01 7.61 -4.71
C HIS A 34 2.14 6.33 -5.56
N GLY A 35 1.24 6.12 -6.53
CA GLY A 35 1.37 5.01 -7.48
C GLY A 35 1.09 3.63 -6.87
N GLY A 36 0.37 3.59 -5.75
CA GLY A 36 -0.07 2.37 -5.06
C GLY A 36 0.89 1.85 -4.00
N VAL A 37 2.02 2.53 -3.77
CA VAL A 37 3.08 2.09 -2.86
C VAL A 37 3.57 3.26 -2.01
N VAL A 38 3.75 3.01 -0.72
CA VAL A 38 4.34 3.95 0.23
C VAL A 38 5.35 3.19 1.08
N LYS A 39 6.48 3.81 1.40
CA LYS A 39 7.48 3.20 2.31
C LYS A 39 6.90 2.97 3.71
N GLU A 40 7.47 2.02 4.46
CA GLU A 40 7.11 1.85 5.86
C GLU A 40 7.25 3.17 6.63
N PHE A 41 6.31 3.48 7.53
CA PHE A 41 6.27 4.76 8.25
C PHE A 41 7.44 4.88 9.24
N ALA A 42 8.59 5.28 8.75
CA ALA A 42 9.76 5.64 9.53
C ALA A 42 9.81 7.16 9.75
N ALA A 43 10.62 7.59 10.72
CA ALA A 43 10.86 9.01 10.95
C ALA A 43 11.58 9.61 9.73
N GLY A 44 11.09 10.75 9.24
CA GLY A 44 11.63 11.45 8.06
C GLY A 44 11.09 10.94 6.71
N GLU A 45 10.11 10.02 6.73
CA GLU A 45 9.41 9.63 5.50
C GLU A 45 8.38 10.70 5.10
N GLU A 46 8.48 11.17 3.86
CA GLU A 46 7.67 12.28 3.32
C GLU A 46 6.16 12.06 3.51
N VAL A 47 5.70 10.82 3.40
CA VAL A 47 4.28 10.47 3.54
C VAL A 47 3.74 10.69 4.96
N VAL A 48 4.61 10.54 5.97
CA VAL A 48 4.22 10.78 7.37
C VAL A 48 3.96 12.26 7.60
N ASP A 49 4.80 13.11 7.03
CA ASP A 49 4.67 14.56 7.11
C ASP A 49 3.53 15.08 6.21
N GLU A 50 3.37 14.55 5.00
CA GLU A 50 2.26 14.88 4.10
C GLU A 50 0.90 14.62 4.76
N LEU A 51 0.73 13.45 5.39
CA LEU A 51 -0.50 13.13 6.10
C LEU A 51 -0.67 14.03 7.35
N ALA A 52 0.42 14.35 8.07
CA ALA A 52 0.35 15.27 9.21
C ALA A 52 -0.08 16.68 8.78
N ASP A 53 0.41 17.17 7.64
CA ASP A 53 0.03 18.44 7.04
C ASP A 53 -1.42 18.43 6.56
N GLN A 54 -1.87 17.33 5.96
CA GLN A 54 -3.27 17.17 5.52
C GLN A 54 -4.26 17.27 6.69
N PHE A 55 -3.91 16.73 7.85
CA PHE A 55 -4.71 16.85 9.07
C PHE A 55 -4.42 18.12 9.87
N GLN A 56 -3.56 19.01 9.37
CA GLN A 56 -3.15 20.26 10.01
C GLN A 56 -2.65 20.04 11.44
N LEU A 57 -1.89 18.96 11.66
CA LEU A 57 -1.37 18.63 12.99
C LEU A 57 -0.38 19.70 13.45
N ASN A 58 -0.62 20.25 14.64
CA ASN A 58 0.28 21.23 15.26
C ASN A 58 1.54 20.56 15.84
N LEU A 59 2.51 21.38 16.24
CA LEU A 59 3.79 20.90 16.80
C LEU A 59 3.59 20.00 18.03
N ALA A 60 2.63 20.32 18.91
CA ALA A 60 2.35 19.52 20.09
C ALA A 60 1.80 18.13 19.73
N GLN A 61 0.92 18.04 18.74
CA GLN A 61 0.37 16.78 18.23
C GLN A 61 1.43 15.93 17.51
N ARG A 62 2.33 16.56 16.75
CA ARG A 62 3.44 15.86 16.07
C ARG A 62 4.50 15.35 17.05
N ALA A 63 4.81 16.13 18.08
CA ALA A 63 5.78 15.78 19.11
C ALA A 63 5.21 14.86 20.20
N ALA A 64 3.89 14.69 20.26
CA ALA A 64 3.24 13.83 21.25
C ALA A 64 3.77 12.39 21.16
N ALA A 65 4.25 11.89 22.29
CA ALA A 65 4.77 10.53 22.40
C ALA A 65 4.08 9.79 23.53
N LEU A 66 3.81 8.50 23.31
CA LEU A 66 3.47 7.58 24.37
C LEU A 66 4.75 7.03 24.97
N GLU A 67 4.88 7.18 26.29
CA GLU A 67 5.96 6.56 27.05
C GLU A 67 5.47 5.20 27.57
N THR A 68 6.17 4.14 27.17
CA THR A 68 5.93 2.79 27.68
C THR A 68 7.19 2.26 28.32
N ILE A 69 7.07 1.69 29.52
CA ILE A 69 8.21 1.07 30.20
C ILE A 69 8.39 -0.34 29.64
N TYR A 70 9.53 -0.59 28.99
CA TYR A 70 9.86 -1.93 28.51
C TYR A 70 10.31 -2.80 29.68
N ARG A 71 9.41 -3.66 30.17
CA ARG A 71 9.60 -4.43 31.43
C ARG A 71 10.87 -5.29 31.51
N LYS A 72 11.44 -5.71 30.37
CA LYS A 72 12.67 -6.53 30.35
C LYS A 72 13.95 -5.74 30.58
N GLU A 73 13.97 -4.44 30.26
CA GLU A 73 15.19 -3.60 30.36
C GLU A 73 14.98 -2.36 31.24
N ASN A 74 13.75 -2.16 31.76
CA ASN A 74 13.34 -0.97 32.50
C ASN A 74 13.69 0.36 31.80
N ARG A 75 13.65 0.35 30.45
CA ARG A 75 13.94 1.52 29.62
C ARG A 75 12.64 2.17 29.13
N PRO A 76 12.51 3.50 29.19
CA PRO A 76 11.36 4.21 28.62
C PRO A 76 11.46 4.14 27.09
N LYS A 77 10.52 3.44 26.47
CA LYS A 77 10.33 3.44 25.02
C LYS A 77 9.35 4.55 24.68
N LYS A 78 9.84 5.58 24.01
CA LYS A 78 9.03 6.66 23.44
C LYS A 78 8.59 6.26 22.03
N THR A 79 7.29 6.30 21.77
CA THR A 79 6.75 6.14 20.42
C THR A 79 5.86 7.31 20.10
N LEU A 80 6.13 7.98 18.98
CA LEU A 80 5.31 9.09 18.50
C LEU A 80 3.87 8.61 18.29
N LEU A 81 2.94 9.35 18.86
CA LEU A 81 1.51 9.01 18.83
C LEU A 81 0.98 8.98 17.40
N TRP A 82 1.43 9.95 16.57
CA TRP A 82 1.06 10.03 15.16
C TRP A 82 1.50 8.80 14.36
N HIS A 83 2.77 8.41 14.49
CA HIS A 83 3.30 7.23 13.79
C HIS A 83 2.51 5.97 14.18
N ARG A 84 2.21 5.83 15.48
CA ARG A 84 1.43 4.69 15.97
C ARG A 84 0.01 4.67 15.41
N LEU A 85 -0.63 5.84 15.29
CA LEU A 85 -1.95 5.96 14.68
C LEU A 85 -1.92 5.57 13.19
N LEU A 86 -0.92 6.02 12.44
CA LEU A 86 -0.69 5.61 11.05
C LEU A 86 -0.51 4.10 10.91
N PHE A 87 0.37 3.49 11.72
CA PHE A 87 0.57 2.05 11.74
C PHE A 87 -0.72 1.29 12.04
N ARG A 88 -1.52 1.75 13.01
CA ARG A 88 -2.80 1.11 13.34
C ARG A 88 -3.86 1.28 12.25
N ALA A 89 -3.88 2.43 11.58
CA ALA A 89 -4.77 2.66 10.45
C ALA A 89 -4.40 1.72 9.29
N ALA A 90 -3.11 1.63 8.94
CA ALA A 90 -2.62 0.76 7.90
C ALA A 90 -2.79 -0.73 8.22
N ASP A 91 -2.54 -1.16 9.45
CA ASP A 91 -2.74 -2.56 9.86
C ASP A 91 -4.22 -2.96 9.87
N ALA A 92 -5.11 -2.03 10.21
CA ALA A 92 -6.55 -2.26 10.07
C ALA A 92 -6.95 -2.39 8.58
N LEU A 93 -6.45 -1.52 7.70
CA LEU A 93 -6.66 -1.66 6.24
C LEU A 93 -6.10 -2.98 5.70
N ALA A 94 -4.96 -3.43 6.24
CA ALA A 94 -4.36 -4.71 5.85
C ALA A 94 -5.17 -5.90 6.36
N SER A 95 -5.81 -5.78 7.51
CA SER A 95 -6.74 -6.78 8.04
C SER A 95 -8.01 -6.87 7.19
N ASP A 96 -8.47 -5.74 6.64
CA ASP A 96 -9.60 -5.68 5.69
C ASP A 96 -9.22 -6.14 4.25
N GLY A 97 -7.94 -6.46 4.04
CA GLY A 97 -7.39 -6.91 2.76
C GLY A 97 -7.27 -5.81 1.70
N LEU A 98 -7.24 -4.53 2.10
CA LEU A 98 -7.11 -3.39 1.20
C LEU A 98 -5.63 -3.02 0.94
N VAL A 99 -4.75 -3.32 1.89
CA VAL A 99 -3.32 -3.02 1.78
C VAL A 99 -2.53 -4.26 2.18
N SER A 100 -1.40 -4.50 1.54
CA SER A 100 -0.44 -5.52 1.91
C SER A 100 0.59 -4.97 2.90
N ARG A 101 1.00 -5.81 3.86
CA ARG A 101 1.93 -5.40 4.92
C ARG A 101 3.38 -5.32 4.40
N PRO A 102 4.24 -4.46 4.98
CA PRO A 102 5.65 -4.34 4.59
C PRO A 102 6.44 -5.65 4.62
N THR A 103 6.10 -6.57 5.52
CA THR A 103 6.72 -7.90 5.60
C THR A 103 6.32 -8.81 4.44
N GLN A 104 5.12 -8.63 3.88
CA GLN A 104 4.65 -9.39 2.72
C GLN A 104 5.14 -8.80 1.42
N THR A 105 5.24 -7.47 1.33
CA THR A 105 5.80 -6.78 0.15
C THR A 105 7.30 -7.01 0.04
N SER A 106 8.04 -7.02 1.15
CA SER A 106 9.50 -7.21 1.12
C SER A 106 9.91 -8.55 0.51
N LEU A 107 9.07 -9.58 0.63
CA LEU A 107 9.30 -10.87 -0.02
C LEU A 107 9.15 -10.81 -1.55
N LEU A 108 8.41 -9.82 -2.08
CA LEU A 108 8.19 -9.64 -3.51
C LEU A 108 9.10 -8.58 -4.11
N THR A 109 9.25 -7.43 -3.46
CA THR A 109 9.98 -6.26 -4.01
C THR A 109 11.37 -6.08 -3.39
N GLY A 110 11.70 -6.82 -2.34
CA GLY A 110 12.92 -6.60 -1.55
C GLY A 110 12.85 -5.35 -0.64
N LYS A 111 11.74 -4.60 -0.66
CA LYS A 111 11.56 -3.35 0.09
C LYS A 111 10.38 -3.44 1.07
N ARG A 112 10.54 -2.80 2.24
CA ARG A 112 9.50 -2.74 3.28
C ARG A 112 8.55 -1.59 2.98
N GLU A 113 7.41 -1.92 2.37
CA GLU A 113 6.48 -0.94 1.79
C GLU A 113 5.04 -1.34 2.07
N TRP A 114 4.16 -0.38 2.28
CA TRP A 114 2.73 -0.59 2.22
C TRP A 114 2.29 -0.49 0.76
N MET A 115 1.59 -1.51 0.26
CA MET A 115 1.16 -1.55 -1.14
C MET A 115 -0.32 -1.89 -1.25
N LEU A 116 -1.06 -1.18 -2.11
CA LEU A 116 -2.48 -1.44 -2.35
C LEU A 116 -2.69 -2.86 -2.89
N THR A 117 -3.76 -3.51 -2.44
CA THR A 117 -4.31 -4.68 -3.14
C THR A 117 -5.25 -4.22 -4.24
N GLU A 118 -5.64 -5.11 -5.14
CA GLU A 118 -6.67 -4.81 -6.15
C GLU A 118 -7.99 -4.34 -5.53
N LYS A 119 -8.37 -4.95 -4.40
CA LYS A 119 -9.55 -4.55 -3.61
C LYS A 119 -9.35 -3.17 -2.98
N GLY A 120 -8.15 -2.89 -2.45
CA GLY A 120 -7.80 -1.56 -1.92
C GLY A 120 -7.74 -0.50 -2.98
N PHE A 121 -7.36 -0.85 -4.21
CA PHE A 121 -7.34 0.07 -5.33
C PHE A 121 -8.77 0.47 -5.73
N ASP A 122 -9.70 -0.49 -5.81
CA ASP A 122 -11.12 -0.19 -6.03
C ASP A 122 -11.67 0.76 -4.95
N GLU A 123 -11.33 0.49 -3.69
CA GLU A 123 -11.72 1.33 -2.56
C GLU A 123 -11.08 2.72 -2.59
N ALA A 124 -9.81 2.82 -2.98
CA ALA A 124 -9.11 4.09 -3.10
C ALA A 124 -9.69 4.95 -4.22
N LEU A 125 -10.08 4.35 -5.35
CA LEU A 125 -10.79 5.04 -6.43
C LEU A 125 -12.14 5.55 -5.95
N ARG A 126 -12.92 4.70 -5.26
CA ARG A 126 -14.21 5.07 -4.68
C ARG A 126 -14.11 6.23 -3.69
N VAL A 127 -13.10 6.22 -2.82
CA VAL A 127 -12.87 7.28 -1.83
C VAL A 127 -12.33 8.56 -2.47
N SER A 128 -11.77 8.49 -3.68
CA SER A 128 -11.23 9.62 -4.43
C SER A 128 -12.17 10.14 -5.50
N ASP A 129 -13.40 9.63 -5.56
CA ASP A 129 -14.40 9.94 -6.59
C ASP A 129 -13.90 9.73 -8.04
N VAL A 130 -12.97 8.80 -8.23
CA VAL A 130 -12.41 8.46 -9.56
C VAL A 130 -13.24 7.31 -10.16
N PRO A 131 -13.69 7.42 -11.42
CA PRO A 131 -14.41 6.34 -12.09
C PRO A 131 -13.59 5.05 -12.15
N THR A 132 -14.20 3.93 -11.79
CA THR A 132 -13.56 2.60 -11.85
C THR A 132 -13.18 2.18 -13.28
N THR A 133 -13.73 2.84 -14.30
CA THR A 133 -13.35 2.66 -15.71
C THR A 133 -11.93 3.11 -16.02
N GLU A 134 -11.36 4.02 -15.23
CA GLU A 134 -9.98 4.49 -15.40
C GLU A 134 -8.94 3.55 -14.78
N LYS A 135 -9.39 2.56 -13.98
CA LYS A 135 -8.53 1.61 -13.26
C LYS A 135 -7.51 0.91 -14.15
N ASP A 136 -7.92 0.52 -15.36
CA ASP A 136 -7.09 -0.22 -16.31
C ASP A 136 -6.06 0.65 -17.04
N LEU A 137 -6.23 1.98 -17.01
CA LEU A 137 -5.34 2.95 -17.63
C LEU A 137 -4.30 3.49 -16.64
N LEU A 138 -4.58 3.43 -15.34
CA LEU A 138 -3.69 3.93 -14.30
C LEU A 138 -2.48 2.99 -14.09
N PRO A 139 -1.23 3.52 -14.16
CA PRO A 139 0.00 2.78 -13.93
C PRO A 139 0.28 2.58 -12.43
N ILE A 140 -0.72 2.10 -11.69
CA ILE A 140 -0.68 1.94 -10.24
C ILE A 140 -0.31 0.51 -9.88
N LYS A 141 0.74 0.37 -9.07
CA LYS A 141 1.25 -0.92 -8.61
C LYS A 141 0.32 -1.47 -7.54
N SER A 142 -0.30 -2.61 -7.83
CA SER A 142 -1.00 -3.39 -6.83
C SER A 142 -0.21 -4.65 -6.48
N TYR A 143 -0.45 -5.17 -5.28
CA TYR A 143 0.22 -6.35 -4.77
C TYR A 143 0.01 -7.58 -5.67
N GLU A 144 -1.21 -7.78 -6.17
CA GLU A 144 -1.54 -8.85 -7.10
C GLU A 144 -0.88 -8.65 -8.47
N VAL A 145 -0.81 -7.41 -8.98
CA VAL A 145 -0.12 -7.09 -10.23
C VAL A 145 1.38 -7.36 -10.09
N GLN A 146 2.02 -6.96 -8.99
CA GLN A 146 3.44 -7.23 -8.76
C GLN A 146 3.75 -8.74 -8.66
N LYS A 147 2.84 -9.53 -8.08
CA LYS A 147 2.97 -11.01 -8.10
C LYS A 147 2.99 -11.56 -9.53
N VAL A 148 2.16 -11.01 -10.42
CA VAL A 148 2.14 -11.43 -11.82
C VAL A 148 3.41 -10.98 -12.54
N VAL A 149 3.85 -9.74 -12.34
CA VAL A 149 5.12 -9.20 -12.87
C VAL A 149 6.29 -10.10 -12.48
N ASN A 150 6.46 -10.38 -11.19
CA ASN A 150 7.55 -11.22 -10.71
C ASN A 150 7.51 -12.63 -11.32
N LYS A 151 6.31 -13.23 -11.46
CA LYS A 151 6.17 -14.52 -12.14
C LYS A 151 6.57 -14.46 -13.62
N LEU A 152 6.27 -13.37 -14.32
CA LEU A 152 6.67 -13.17 -15.71
C LEU A 152 8.19 -13.00 -15.84
N LEU A 153 8.82 -12.29 -14.90
CA LEU A 153 10.28 -12.09 -14.88
C LEU A 153 11.04 -13.36 -14.51
N GLN A 154 10.51 -14.15 -13.58
CA GLN A 154 11.13 -15.41 -13.13
C GLN A 154 10.84 -16.58 -14.07
N ALA A 155 9.87 -16.45 -14.99
CA ALA A 155 9.59 -17.50 -15.95
C ALA A 155 10.83 -17.69 -16.86
N PRO A 156 11.38 -18.91 -16.96
CA PRO A 156 12.50 -19.16 -17.85
C PRO A 156 12.06 -18.82 -19.28
N ARG A 157 12.89 -18.04 -19.98
CA ARG A 157 12.65 -17.75 -21.39
C ARG A 157 12.71 -19.09 -22.13
N PRO A 158 11.63 -19.50 -22.83
CA PRO A 158 11.69 -20.72 -23.60
C PRO A 158 12.76 -20.56 -24.68
N GLU A 159 13.70 -21.50 -24.75
CA GLU A 159 14.74 -21.53 -25.79
C GLU A 159 14.12 -21.56 -27.20
N ASN A 160 12.89 -22.06 -27.31
CA ASN A 160 12.09 -22.06 -28.53
C ASN A 160 10.71 -21.45 -28.25
N TYR A 161 10.53 -20.16 -28.55
CA TYR A 161 9.24 -19.49 -28.48
C TYR A 161 8.36 -19.92 -29.67
N GLN A 162 7.40 -20.83 -29.44
CA GLN A 162 6.39 -21.19 -30.44
C GLN A 162 5.11 -20.36 -30.21
N PRO A 163 4.80 -19.36 -31.05
CA PRO A 163 3.69 -18.44 -30.82
C PRO A 163 2.30 -19.08 -30.98
N PHE A 164 2.23 -20.23 -31.67
CA PHE A 164 0.99 -20.90 -32.07
C PHE A 164 0.86 -22.29 -31.46
N ASP A 165 1.14 -22.40 -30.17
CA ASP A 165 0.94 -23.66 -29.44
C ASP A 165 -0.56 -23.93 -29.24
N ARG A 166 -1.14 -24.74 -30.15
CA ARG A 166 -2.55 -25.15 -30.13
C ARG A 166 -2.87 -26.15 -29.03
N THR A 167 -1.86 -26.68 -28.31
CA THR A 167 -2.04 -27.73 -27.29
C THR A 167 -2.33 -27.18 -25.90
N ARG A 168 -1.99 -25.91 -25.62
CA ARG A 168 -2.31 -25.26 -24.35
C ARG A 168 -3.82 -24.96 -24.24
N LYS A 169 -4.48 -25.63 -23.29
CA LYS A 169 -5.87 -25.29 -22.89
C LYS A 169 -5.94 -23.80 -22.51
N ARG A 170 -6.66 -23.01 -23.32
CA ARG A 170 -7.08 -21.65 -22.95
C ARG A 170 -8.02 -21.74 -21.76
N VAL A 171 -7.47 -21.57 -20.55
CA VAL A 171 -8.30 -21.38 -19.35
C VAL A 171 -8.86 -19.97 -19.42
N LYS A 172 -10.15 -19.85 -19.78
CA LYS A 172 -10.89 -18.58 -19.73
C LYS A 172 -11.21 -18.25 -18.29
N THR A 173 -10.33 -17.48 -17.64
CA THR A 173 -10.65 -16.77 -16.40
C THR A 173 -10.52 -15.27 -16.68
N ILE A 174 -11.65 -14.62 -16.96
CA ILE A 174 -11.71 -13.22 -17.39
C ILE A 174 -10.98 -12.29 -16.39
N ARG A 175 -11.10 -12.58 -15.09
CA ARG A 175 -10.45 -11.83 -14.00
C ARG A 175 -8.93 -11.97 -13.97
N GLU A 176 -8.41 -13.17 -14.25
CA GLU A 176 -6.96 -13.39 -14.36
C GLU A 176 -6.37 -12.73 -15.60
N THR A 177 -7.17 -12.59 -16.66
CA THR A 177 -6.74 -11.98 -17.92
C THR A 177 -6.49 -10.47 -17.75
N ALA A 178 -7.39 -9.75 -17.07
CA ALA A 178 -7.22 -8.32 -16.79
C ALA A 178 -5.99 -8.04 -15.90
N LEU A 179 -5.81 -8.81 -14.83
CA LEU A 179 -4.62 -8.71 -13.96
C LEU A 179 -3.33 -9.04 -14.70
N ARG A 180 -3.37 -10.02 -15.62
CA ARG A 180 -2.23 -10.34 -16.49
C ARG A 180 -1.90 -9.23 -17.47
N ILE A 181 -2.89 -8.56 -18.05
CA ILE A 181 -2.66 -7.43 -18.96
C ILE A 181 -2.02 -6.26 -18.18
N ARG A 182 -2.55 -5.92 -17.00
CA ARG A 182 -1.95 -4.88 -16.13
C ARG A 182 -0.54 -5.26 -15.68
N GLY A 183 -0.33 -6.50 -15.24
CA GLY A 183 0.98 -7.04 -14.89
C GLY A 183 1.98 -7.02 -16.04
N PHE A 184 1.55 -7.36 -17.25
CA PHE A 184 2.41 -7.30 -18.43
C PHE A 184 2.80 -5.85 -18.76
N ARG A 185 1.85 -4.91 -18.74
CA ARG A 185 2.14 -3.48 -18.95
C ARG A 185 3.13 -2.96 -17.90
N GLN A 186 2.89 -3.27 -16.63
CA GLN A 186 3.78 -2.86 -15.54
C GLN A 186 5.18 -3.47 -15.69
N ALA A 187 5.28 -4.74 -16.08
CA ALA A 187 6.55 -5.40 -16.34
C ALA A 187 7.30 -4.75 -17.51
N VAL A 188 6.60 -4.35 -18.57
CA VAL A 188 7.19 -3.59 -19.68
C VAL A 188 7.71 -2.25 -19.17
N THR A 189 6.91 -1.47 -18.44
CA THR A 189 7.33 -0.17 -17.88
C THR A 189 8.49 -0.29 -16.88
N GLU A 190 8.58 -1.39 -16.11
CA GLU A 190 9.65 -1.60 -15.11
C GLU A 190 10.94 -2.17 -15.70
N VAL A 191 10.86 -2.93 -16.80
CA VAL A 191 12.03 -3.58 -17.43
C VAL A 191 12.59 -2.77 -18.58
N TYR A 192 11.76 -1.99 -19.26
CA TYR A 192 12.15 -1.27 -20.46
C TYR A 192 12.15 0.24 -20.24
N ASP A 193 13.36 0.82 -20.25
CA ASP A 193 13.62 2.20 -20.73
C ASP A 193 13.41 2.33 -22.26
N PHE A 194 12.83 1.32 -22.95
CA PHE A 194 12.55 1.36 -24.38
C PHE A 194 11.07 1.19 -24.70
N ARG A 195 10.61 2.09 -25.57
CA ARG A 195 9.27 2.15 -26.13
C ARG A 195 8.88 0.86 -26.85
N CYS A 196 7.63 0.45 -26.68
CA CYS A 196 7.01 -0.67 -27.38
C CYS A 196 7.09 -0.47 -28.91
N ALA A 197 7.70 -1.41 -29.65
CA ALA A 197 7.80 -1.34 -31.11
C ALA A 197 6.45 -1.37 -31.88
N VAL A 198 5.33 -1.59 -31.17
CA VAL A 198 3.98 -1.62 -31.75
C VAL A 198 3.16 -0.38 -31.40
N CYS A 199 3.40 0.27 -30.25
CA CYS A 199 2.60 1.43 -29.83
C CYS A 199 3.40 2.59 -29.22
N ASP A 200 4.72 2.50 -29.25
CA ASP A 200 5.69 3.55 -28.89
C ASP A 200 5.55 4.15 -27.47
N LEU A 201 4.87 3.39 -26.58
CA LEU A 201 4.76 3.61 -25.13
C LEU A 201 5.89 2.88 -24.40
#